data_AF-A0A1E4HX27-F1
#
_entry.id   AF-A0A1E4HX27-F1
#
_cell.length_a   1.000
_cell.length_b   1.000
_cell.length_c   1.000
_cell.angle_alpha   90.00
_cell.angle_beta   90.00
_cell.angle_gamma   90.00
#
_symmetry.space_group_name_H-M   'P 1'
#
loop_
_entity.id
_entity.type
_entity.pdbx_description
1 polymer ?
#
loop_
_entity_poly.entity_id
_entity_poly.type
_entity_poly.pdbx_seq_one_letter_code
_entity_poly.pdbx_strand_id
1 'polypeptide(L)'
;MTAMPELDPVIHAQARLRVTASLASLCEGDKITFPRLQELLDMTAGNLSTHLRKLEDAGYVEITKAHQRRTPVTYVELTRQGRRAFEDYTAALQTLLSPTATPTPADDSDRSTTP
;
A
#
# COMPACT_ATOMS: atom_id res chain seq x y z
N MET A 1 1.81 -26.18 -5.62
CA MET A 1 2.24 -25.09 -6.53
C MET A 1 2.06 -23.80 -5.76
N THR A 2 3.12 -23.19 -5.26
CA THR A 2 3.02 -21.86 -4.65
C THR A 2 2.84 -20.88 -5.80
N ALA A 3 1.60 -20.52 -6.11
CA ALA A 3 1.32 -19.50 -7.10
C ALA A 3 1.99 -18.20 -6.64
N MET A 4 2.70 -17.52 -7.54
CA MET A 4 3.26 -16.21 -7.22
C MET A 4 2.10 -15.26 -6.89
N PRO A 5 2.08 -14.62 -5.71
CA PRO A 5 0.99 -13.74 -5.35
C PRO A 5 0.97 -12.53 -6.28
N GLU A 6 -0.22 -12.20 -6.77
CA GLU A 6 -0.44 -11.05 -7.66
C GLU A 6 -0.50 -9.76 -6.83
N LEU A 7 0.21 -8.73 -7.30
CA LEU A 7 0.18 -7.42 -6.67
C LEU A 7 -0.98 -6.61 -7.25
N ASP A 8 -1.77 -6.00 -6.37
CA ASP A 8 -2.84 -5.08 -6.77
C ASP A 8 -2.26 -3.96 -7.67
N PRO A 9 -2.64 -3.89 -8.97
CA PRO A 9 -2.09 -2.91 -9.90
C PRO A 9 -2.53 -1.47 -9.59
N VAL A 10 -3.64 -1.30 -8.87
CA VAL A 10 -4.08 0.00 -8.39
C VAL A 10 -3.19 0.49 -7.25
N ILE A 11 -2.61 -0.38 -6.42
CA ILE A 11 -1.64 0.04 -5.40
C ILE A 11 -0.21 0.05 -5.94
N HIS A 12 0.11 -0.83 -6.90
CA HIS A 12 1.44 -1.03 -7.49
C HIS A 12 1.87 0.09 -8.45
N ALA A 13 1.87 1.33 -7.96
CA ALA A 13 2.55 2.47 -8.54
C ALA A 13 3.05 3.35 -7.40
N GLN A 14 4.30 3.82 -7.49
CA GLN A 14 4.98 4.52 -6.41
C GLN A 14 4.12 5.59 -5.71
N ALA A 15 3.47 6.46 -6.47
CA ALA A 15 2.65 7.53 -5.89
C ALA A 15 1.39 7.02 -5.17
N ARG A 16 0.69 6.02 -5.73
CA ARG A 16 -0.50 5.43 -5.11
C ARG A 16 -0.14 4.62 -3.87
N LEU A 17 0.98 3.92 -3.90
CA LEU A 17 1.55 3.25 -2.74
C LEU A 17 1.87 4.25 -1.61
N ARG A 18 2.53 5.37 -1.93
CA ARG A 18 2.83 6.41 -0.94
C ARG A 18 1.55 7.00 -0.32
N VAL A 19 0.54 7.30 -1.14
CA VAL A 19 -0.77 7.81 -0.66
C VAL A 19 -1.44 6.79 0.28
N THR A 20 -1.61 5.55 -0.18
CA THR A 20 -2.29 4.49 0.60
C THR A 20 -1.55 4.19 1.91
N ALA A 21 -0.21 4.08 1.88
CA ALA A 21 0.59 3.89 3.08
C ALA A 21 0.48 5.05 4.08
N SER A 22 0.52 6.30 3.60
CA SER A 22 0.34 7.47 4.47
C SER A 22 -1.04 7.50 5.11
N LEU A 23 -2.12 7.23 4.35
CA LEU A 23 -3.46 7.20 4.93
C LEU A 23 -3.65 5.99 5.87
N ALA A 24 -3.04 4.84 5.58
CA ALA A 24 -3.12 3.64 6.43
C ALA A 24 -2.43 3.81 7.79
N SER A 25 -1.54 4.80 7.93
CA SER A 25 -0.92 5.17 9.21
C SER A 25 -1.83 5.96 10.15
N LEU A 26 -2.96 6.47 9.65
CA LEU A 26 -3.98 7.15 10.44
C LEU A 26 -4.93 6.12 11.07
N CYS A 27 -5.68 6.52 12.10
CA CYS A 27 -6.74 5.66 12.65
C CYS A 27 -7.87 5.49 11.63
N GLU A 28 -8.62 4.39 11.74
CA GLU A 28 -9.81 4.19 10.90
C GLU A 28 -10.83 5.32 11.14
N GLY A 29 -11.34 5.94 10.07
CA GLY A 29 -12.22 7.10 10.15
C GLY A 29 -11.50 8.46 10.17
N ASP A 30 -10.17 8.48 10.35
CA ASP A 30 -9.41 9.72 10.30
C ASP A 30 -9.19 10.19 8.86
N LYS A 31 -9.28 11.50 8.69
CA LYS A 31 -9.14 12.18 7.39
C LYS A 31 -8.07 13.25 7.43
N ILE A 32 -7.38 13.39 6.31
CA ILE A 32 -6.36 14.42 6.10
C ILE A 32 -6.84 15.40 5.03
N THR A 33 -6.45 16.68 5.14
CA THR A 33 -6.78 17.65 4.09
C THR A 33 -5.89 17.40 2.87
N PHE A 34 -6.44 17.65 1.68
CA PHE A 34 -5.70 17.52 0.43
C PHE A 34 -4.39 18.34 0.40
N PRO A 35 -4.35 19.63 0.81
CA PRO A 35 -3.09 20.37 0.89
C PRO A 35 -2.07 19.74 1.85
N ARG A 36 -2.53 19.23 3.00
CA ARG A 36 -1.64 18.57 3.96
C ARG A 36 -1.05 17.28 3.41
N LEU A 37 -1.85 16.50 2.65
CA LEU A 37 -1.38 15.30 1.98
C LEU A 37 -0.37 15.62 0.87
N GLN A 38 -0.52 16.73 0.15
CA GLN A 38 0.48 17.19 -0.82
C GLN A 38 1.82 17.49 -0.16
N GLU A 39 1.80 18.26 0.94
CA GLU A 39 3.00 18.59 1.71
C GLU A 39 3.69 17.33 2.24
N LEU A 40 2.91 16.41 2.83
CA LEU A 40 3.42 15.17 3.39
C LEU A 40 4.12 14.30 2.33
N LEU A 41 3.59 14.28 1.11
CA LEU A 41 4.07 13.42 0.04
C LEU A 41 5.03 14.12 -0.92
N ASP A 42 5.29 15.42 -0.74
CA ASP A 42 6.04 16.25 -1.68
C ASP A 42 5.55 16.06 -3.12
N MET A 43 4.24 16.21 -3.31
CA MET A 43 3.57 16.03 -4.61
C MET A 43 2.93 17.32 -5.08
N THR A 44 3.04 17.57 -6.40
CA THR A 44 2.25 18.63 -7.04
C THR A 44 0.76 18.29 -7.01
N ALA A 45 -0.08 19.33 -7.06
CA ALA A 45 -1.54 19.16 -6.98
C ALA A 45 -2.11 18.29 -8.11
N GLY A 46 -1.61 18.45 -9.33
CA GLY A 46 -2.04 17.65 -10.48
C GLY A 46 -1.64 16.17 -10.35
N ASN A 47 -0.44 15.91 -9.83
CA ASN A 47 0.03 14.55 -9.58
C ASN A 47 -0.84 13.85 -8.52
N LEU A 48 -1.03 14.48 -7.37
CA LEU A 48 -1.86 13.92 -6.30
C LEU A 48 -3.32 13.71 -6.75
N SER A 49 -3.91 14.68 -7.44
CA SER A 49 -5.30 14.58 -7.93
C SER A 49 -5.51 13.40 -8.88
N THR A 50 -4.54 13.16 -9.77
CA THR A 50 -4.60 12.04 -10.72
C THR A 50 -4.54 10.70 -10.01
N HIS A 51 -3.70 10.59 -8.99
CA HIS A 51 -3.56 9.37 -8.21
C HIS A 51 -4.74 9.13 -7.27
N LEU A 52 -5.25 10.17 -6.63
CA LEU A 52 -6.45 10.09 -5.79
C LEU A 52 -7.69 9.67 -6.60
N ARG A 53 -7.87 10.19 -7.82
CA ARG A 53 -8.96 9.75 -8.70
C ARG A 53 -8.92 8.25 -8.97
N LYS A 54 -7.74 7.71 -9.31
CA LYS A 54 -7.60 6.26 -9.55
C LYS A 54 -7.87 5.42 -8.32
N LEU A 55 -7.49 5.91 -7.14
CA LEU A 55 -7.76 5.25 -5.87
C LEU A 55 -9.24 5.33 -5.48
N GLU A 56 -9.90 6.46 -5.77
CA GLU A 56 -11.33 6.69 -5.54
C GLU A 56 -12.18 5.82 -6.48
N ASP A 57 -11.81 5.74 -7.76
CA ASP A 57 -12.47 4.88 -8.76
C ASP A 57 -12.40 3.39 -8.36
N ALA A 58 -11.36 2.98 -7.65
CA ALA A 58 -11.21 1.64 -7.09
C ALA A 58 -11.88 1.46 -5.71
N GLY A 59 -12.45 2.52 -5.13
CA GLY A 59 -13.08 2.51 -3.81
C GLY A 59 -12.11 2.48 -2.64
N TYR A 60 -10.82 2.75 -2.85
CA TYR A 60 -9.79 2.67 -1.80
C TYR A 60 -9.68 3.93 -0.97
N VAL A 61 -10.01 5.08 -1.54
CA VAL A 61 -10.07 6.35 -0.81
C VAL A 61 -11.42 7.00 -1.01
N GLU A 62 -11.83 7.78 -0.02
CA GLU A 62 -13.01 8.64 -0.10
C GLU A 62 -12.56 10.10 -0.10
N ILE A 63 -13.11 10.91 -1.01
CA ILE A 63 -12.82 12.34 -1.11
C ILE A 63 -14.06 13.14 -0.70
N THR A 64 -14.02 13.75 0.48
CA THR A 64 -15.13 14.57 0.99
C THR A 64 -14.84 16.05 0.81
N LYS A 65 -15.70 16.76 0.07
CA LYS A 65 -15.67 18.23 -0.01
C LYS A 65 -16.55 18.82 1.09
N ALA A 66 -15.97 19.66 1.93
CA ALA A 66 -16.65 20.34 3.01
C ALA A 66 -16.38 21.84 2.98
N HIS A 67 -17.09 22.60 3.82
CA HIS A 67 -16.83 24.00 4.05
C HIS A 67 -16.41 24.17 5.51
N GLN A 68 -15.16 24.60 5.74
CA GLN A 68 -14.73 25.00 7.06
C GLN A 68 -14.87 26.52 7.15
N ARG A 69 -15.85 26.97 7.94
CA ARG A 69 -16.29 28.38 8.02
C ARG A 69 -16.81 28.89 6.68
N ARG A 70 -15.94 29.46 5.85
CA ARG A 70 -16.24 30.02 4.52
C ARG A 70 -15.27 29.54 3.43
N THR A 71 -14.36 28.63 3.78
CA THR A 71 -13.34 28.14 2.87
C THR A 71 -13.67 26.70 2.49
N PRO A 72 -13.71 26.36 1.18
CA PRO A 72 -13.86 24.99 0.74
C PRO A 72 -12.61 24.18 1.14
N VAL A 73 -12.81 23.02 1.74
CA VAL A 73 -11.76 22.10 2.16
C VAL A 73 -12.08 20.72 1.61
N THR A 74 -11.08 20.08 1.01
CA THR A 74 -11.17 18.69 0.56
C THR A 74 -10.45 17.80 1.56
N TYR A 75 -11.17 16.82 2.08
CA TYR A 75 -10.65 15.77 2.93
C TYR A 75 -10.47 14.49 2.13
N VAL A 76 -9.45 13.72 2.49
CA VAL A 76 -9.14 12.41 1.94
C VAL A 76 -9.04 11.43 3.10
N GLU A 77 -9.67 10.29 2.94
CA GLU A 77 -9.72 9.20 3.92
C GLU A 77 -9.44 7.87 3.22
N LEU A 78 -8.79 6.93 3.93
CA LEU A 78 -8.67 5.56 3.46
C LEU A 78 -9.93 4.78 3.85
N THR A 79 -10.60 4.18 2.88
CA THR A 79 -11.79 3.38 3.15
C THR A 79 -11.42 2.05 3.81
N ARG A 80 -12.40 1.36 4.39
CA ARG A 80 -12.23 -0.03 4.87
C ARG A 80 -11.72 -0.97 3.76
N GLN A 81 -12.23 -0.80 2.54
CA GLN A 81 -11.77 -1.57 1.38
C GLN A 81 -10.32 -1.22 1.03
N GLY A 82 -9.95 0.06 1.02
CA GLY A 82 -8.57 0.49 0.76
C GLY A 82 -7.58 0.00 1.81
N ARG A 83 -7.98 -0.03 3.09
CA ARG A 83 -7.18 -0.61 4.18
C ARG A 83 -6.94 -2.11 3.95
N ARG A 84 -7.99 -2.87 3.66
CA ARG A 84 -7.88 -4.30 3.35
C ARG A 84 -7.00 -4.55 2.13
N ALA A 85 -7.19 -3.78 1.05
CA ALA A 85 -6.37 -3.89 -0.16
C ALA A 85 -4.89 -3.58 0.10
N PHE A 86 -4.59 -2.60 0.95
CA PHE A 86 -3.22 -2.29 1.35
C PHE A 86 -2.59 -3.40 2.20
N GLU A 87 -3.34 -3.98 3.15
CA GLU A 87 -2.90 -5.13 3.94
C GLU A 87 -2.60 -6.33 3.04
N ASP A 88 -3.51 -6.70 2.15
CA ASP A 88 -3.33 -7.80 1.19
C ASP A 88 -2.14 -7.53 0.25
N TYR A 89 -1.97 -6.30 -0.24
CA TYR A 89 -0.82 -5.89 -1.07
C TYR A 89 0.51 -6.06 -0.32
N THR A 90 0.60 -5.62 0.95
CA THR A 90 1.83 -5.75 1.73
C THR A 90 2.17 -7.20 2.05
N ALA A 91 1.17 -8.05 2.32
CA ALA A 91 1.37 -9.48 2.53
C ALA A 91 1.87 -10.18 1.25
N ALA A 92 1.28 -9.86 0.10
CA ALA A 92 1.74 -10.34 -1.21
C ALA A 92 3.18 -9.91 -1.49
N LEU A 93 3.51 -8.63 -1.24
CA LEU A 93 4.86 -8.10 -1.42
C LEU A 93 5.87 -8.76 -0.49
N GLN A 94 5.53 -8.98 0.78
CA GLN A 94 6.38 -9.70 1.73
C GLN A 94 6.63 -11.15 1.29
N THR A 95 5.62 -11.81 0.74
CA THR A 95 5.75 -13.18 0.21
C THR A 95 6.70 -13.22 -1.00
N LEU A 96 6.64 -12.21 -1.90
CA LEU A 96 7.55 -12.11 -3.04
C LEU A 96 9.00 -11.80 -2.62
N LEU A 97 9.18 -11.00 -1.57
CA LEU A 97 10.50 -10.58 -1.08
C LEU A 97 11.12 -11.57 -0.09
N SER A 98 10.32 -12.47 0.48
CA SER A 98 10.83 -13.50 1.36
C SER A 98 11.74 -14.42 0.55
N PRO A 99 13.03 -14.57 0.91
CA PRO A 99 13.85 -15.56 0.27
C PRO A 99 13.15 -16.90 0.50
N THR A 100 12.73 -17.57 -0.58
CA THR A 100 12.38 -18.99 -0.51
C THR A 100 13.49 -19.64 0.27
N ALA A 101 13.18 -20.23 1.42
CA ALA A 101 14.14 -21.03 2.16
C ALA A 101 14.63 -22.11 1.19
N THR A 102 15.72 -21.84 0.50
CA THR A 102 16.51 -22.85 -0.17
C THR A 102 16.94 -23.73 0.98
N PRO A 103 16.44 -24.98 1.10
CA PRO A 103 17.05 -25.88 2.04
C PRO A 103 18.51 -25.98 1.59
N THR A 104 19.42 -25.37 2.34
CA THR A 104 20.84 -25.69 2.26
C THR A 104 20.88 -27.21 2.34
N PRO A 105 21.31 -27.93 1.29
CA PRO A 105 21.48 -29.36 1.42
C PRO A 105 22.45 -29.53 2.58
N ALA A 106 21.96 -30.11 3.67
CA ALA A 106 22.81 -30.60 4.74
C ALA A 106 23.87 -31.44 4.04
N ASP A 107 25.12 -31.01 4.20
CA ASP A 107 26.28 -31.74 3.73
C ASP A 107 26.22 -33.12 4.37
N ASP A 108 25.71 -34.08 3.61
CA ASP A 108 25.63 -35.49 3.96
C ASP A 108 27.04 -36.07 3.76
N SER A 109 27.98 -35.59 4.57
CA SER A 109 29.30 -36.16 4.75
C SER A 109 29.27 -37.23 5.85
N ASP A 110 28.29 -38.14 5.76
CA ASP A 110 28.36 -39.48 6.32
C ASP A 110 28.27 -40.52 5.20
N ARG A 111 29.41 -40.78 4.55
CA ARG A 111 29.65 -42.03 3.82
C ARG A 111 31.14 -42.20 3.58
N SER A 112 31.80 -42.93 4.48
CA SER A 112 32.54 -44.17 4.14
C SER A 112 33.25 -44.74 5.37
N THR A 113 32.60 -45.73 5.99
CA THR A 113 33.08 -47.11 6.10
C THR A 113 34.48 -47.35 6.72
N THR A 114 34.46 -47.64 8.03
CA THR A 114 35.07 -48.78 8.78
C THR A 114 35.78 -49.86 7.93
N PRO A 115 36.87 -50.52 8.38
CA PRO A 115 37.14 -50.96 9.75
C PRO A 115 38.47 -50.57 10.39
#